data_AF-A0A6P8V0S3-F1
#
_entry.id   AF-A0A6P8V0S3-F1
#
_cell.length_a   1.000
_cell.length_b   1.000
_cell.length_c   1.000
_cell.angle_alpha   90.00
_cell.angle_beta   90.00
_cell.angle_gamma   90.00
#
_symmetry.space_group_name_H-M   'P 1'
#
loop_
_entity.id
_entity.type
_entity.pdbx_description
1 polymer ?
#
loop_
_entity_poly.entity_id
_entity_poly.type
_entity_poly.pdbx_seq_one_letter_code
_entity_poly.pdbx_strand_id
1 'polypeptide(L)'
;MLFLAIFAVIAASAIADPETQSYSYSPPAGSGSGSPFSIIGEGRITAVRVWESSYIRGFQFCYGFTWSSVSGTTSGQLQERELSGGEAIIQISGMYSYYVQSVVFGSS
;
A
#
# COMPACT_ATOMS: atom_id res chain seq x y z
N MET A 1 18.54 -10.74 43.15
CA MET A 1 18.04 -9.68 42.23
C MET A 1 18.32 -10.01 40.76
N LEU A 2 19.51 -10.50 40.41
CA LEU A 2 19.86 -10.90 39.04
C LEU A 2 18.90 -11.95 38.42
N PHE A 3 18.57 -13.01 39.16
CA PHE A 3 17.65 -14.07 38.67
C PHE A 3 16.24 -13.58 38.37
N LEU A 4 15.74 -12.59 39.13
CA LEU A 4 14.43 -11.97 38.89
C LEU A 4 14.44 -11.11 37.62
N ALA A 5 15.54 -10.41 37.36
CA ALA A 5 15.71 -9.64 36.13
C ALA A 5 15.80 -10.54 34.90
N ILE A 6 16.52 -11.67 34.98
CA ILE A 6 16.61 -12.65 33.89
C ILE A 6 15.23 -13.26 33.58
N PHE A 7 14.48 -13.65 34.61
CA PHE A 7 13.11 -14.16 34.41
C PHE A 7 12.17 -13.11 33.81
N ALA A 8 12.26 -11.86 34.24
CA ALA A 8 11.45 -10.77 33.70
C ALA A 8 11.77 -10.50 32.22
N VAL A 9 13.05 -10.52 31.83
CA VAL A 9 13.47 -10.36 30.44
C VAL A 9 12.98 -11.51 29.57
N ILE A 10 13.15 -12.77 30.02
CA ILE A 10 12.68 -13.94 29.27
C ILE A 10 11.16 -13.94 29.12
N ALA A 11 10.43 -13.59 30.18
CA ALA A 11 8.97 -13.47 30.11
C ALA A 11 8.53 -12.36 29.14
N ALA A 12 9.20 -11.19 29.15
CA ALA A 12 8.91 -10.11 28.21
C ALA A 12 9.21 -10.49 26.75
N SER A 13 10.29 -11.23 26.49
CA SER A 13 10.60 -11.75 25.15
C SER A 13 9.64 -12.85 24.67
N ALA A 14 9.04 -13.61 25.59
CA ALA A 14 8.06 -14.65 25.25
C ALA A 14 6.66 -14.09 24.97
N ILE A 15 6.33 -12.90 25.51
CA ILE A 15 5.07 -12.17 25.24
C ILE A 15 5.19 -11.27 24.01
N ALA A 16 6.42 -10.95 23.59
CA ALA A 16 6.69 -10.36 22.30
C ALA A 16 6.39 -11.38 21.20
N ASP A 17 5.11 -11.62 20.94
CA ASP A 17 4.65 -12.23 19.72
C ASP A 17 5.15 -11.32 18.60
N PRO A 18 6.10 -11.76 17.75
CA PRO A 18 6.42 -11.00 16.56
C PRO A 18 5.12 -10.97 15.79
N GLU A 19 4.40 -9.85 15.81
CA GLU A 19 3.10 -9.69 15.14
C GLU A 19 3.16 -10.51 13.85
N THR A 20 2.40 -11.60 13.83
CA THR A 20 2.34 -12.46 12.66
C THR A 20 1.75 -11.58 11.57
N GLN A 21 2.61 -10.93 10.80
CA GLN A 21 2.22 -10.04 9.71
C GLN A 21 1.45 -10.91 8.73
N SER A 22 0.14 -10.87 8.88
CA SER A 22 -0.79 -11.62 8.08
C SER A 22 -0.99 -10.82 6.80
N TYR A 23 -0.22 -11.19 5.79
CA TYR A 23 -0.39 -10.65 4.46
C TYR A 23 -1.61 -11.30 3.81
N SER A 24 -2.46 -10.47 3.22
CA SER A 24 -3.54 -10.93 2.36
C SER A 24 -3.47 -10.18 1.03
N TYR A 25 -3.96 -10.82 -0.02
CA TYR A 25 -4.00 -10.25 -1.36
C TYR A 25 -5.44 -10.30 -1.86
N SER A 26 -5.94 -9.15 -2.31
CA SER A 26 -7.19 -9.12 -3.07
C SER A 26 -6.97 -9.72 -4.46
N PRO A 27 -7.99 -10.36 -5.07
CA PRO A 27 -7.89 -10.84 -6.44
C PRO A 27 -7.52 -9.71 -7.43
N PRO A 28 -6.78 -10.02 -8.50
CA PRO A 28 -6.45 -9.02 -9.52
C PRO A 28 -7.71 -8.50 -10.24
N ALA A 29 -7.68 -7.23 -10.65
CA ALA A 29 -8.75 -6.56 -11.37
C ALA A 29 -8.30 -6.16 -12.79
N GLY A 30 -9.14 -6.43 -13.80
CA GLY A 30 -8.86 -6.16 -15.22
C GLY A 30 -8.70 -7.43 -16.06
N SER A 31 -8.24 -7.26 -17.31
CA SER A 31 -8.11 -8.37 -18.28
C SER A 31 -6.85 -9.23 -18.11
N GLY A 32 -5.88 -8.80 -17.29
CA GLY A 32 -4.57 -9.46 -17.18
C GLY A 32 -3.62 -9.21 -18.36
N SER A 33 -3.99 -8.30 -19.29
CA SER A 33 -3.11 -7.84 -20.36
C SER A 33 -2.04 -6.86 -19.86
N GLY A 34 -1.00 -6.64 -20.68
CA GLY A 34 0.13 -5.77 -20.33
C GLY A 34 1.27 -6.53 -19.64
N SER A 35 2.16 -5.80 -18.97
CA SER A 35 3.27 -6.37 -18.20
C SER A 35 2.94 -6.33 -16.70
N PRO A 36 3.09 -7.45 -15.97
CA PRO A 36 2.88 -7.45 -14.53
C PRO A 36 3.93 -6.56 -13.86
N PHE A 37 3.53 -5.93 -12.75
CA PHE A 37 4.40 -5.09 -11.93
C PHE A 37 4.07 -5.28 -10.46
N SER A 38 5.02 -4.90 -9.60
CA SER A 38 4.82 -4.80 -8.16
C SER A 38 5.44 -3.49 -7.68
N ILE A 39 4.76 -2.80 -6.77
CA ILE A 39 5.25 -1.57 -6.15
C ILE A 39 5.58 -1.91 -4.70
N ILE A 40 6.86 -1.79 -4.37
CA ILE A 40 7.39 -2.06 -3.04
C ILE A 40 8.18 -0.81 -2.63
N GLY A 41 8.06 -0.42 -1.38
CA GLY A 41 8.79 0.70 -0.80
C GLY A 41 8.97 0.54 0.69
N GLU A 42 9.88 1.33 1.26
CA GLU A 42 10.24 1.28 2.67
C GLU A 42 9.38 2.23 3.50
N GLY A 43 8.76 1.71 4.56
CA GLY A 43 7.89 2.47 5.46
C GLY A 43 6.43 2.52 5.03
N ARG A 44 5.64 3.38 5.70
CA ARG A 44 4.19 3.48 5.46
C ARG A 44 3.89 4.26 4.19
N ILE A 45 2.80 3.93 3.52
CA ILE A 45 2.26 4.77 2.44
C ILE A 45 1.79 6.10 3.03
N THR A 46 2.20 7.21 2.42
CA THR A 46 1.87 8.58 2.87
C THR A 46 1.20 9.42 1.78
N ALA A 47 1.26 8.99 0.53
CA ALA A 47 0.52 9.61 -0.58
C ALA A 47 0.36 8.63 -1.74
N VAL A 48 -0.61 8.91 -2.60
CA VAL A 48 -0.86 8.17 -3.84
C VAL A 48 -1.05 9.16 -4.99
N ARG A 49 -0.50 8.80 -6.15
CA ARG A 49 -0.75 9.45 -7.44
C ARG A 49 -1.36 8.46 -8.40
N VAL A 50 -2.34 8.96 -9.15
CA VAL A 50 -3.02 8.22 -10.20
C VAL A 50 -3.08 9.09 -11.44
N TRP A 51 -2.66 8.55 -12.57
CA TRP A 51 -2.88 9.19 -13.87
C TRP A 51 -4.13 8.61 -14.50
N GLU A 52 -5.05 9.46 -14.94
CA GLU A 52 -6.31 9.04 -15.55
C GLU A 52 -6.61 9.76 -16.87
N SER A 53 -7.34 9.08 -17.74
CA SER A 53 -7.92 9.66 -18.95
C SER A 53 -9.29 9.02 -19.18
N SER A 54 -9.44 8.14 -20.19
CA SER A 54 -10.64 7.29 -20.33
C SER A 54 -10.63 6.06 -19.41
N TYR A 55 -9.51 5.78 -18.76
CA TYR A 55 -9.29 4.74 -17.76
C TYR A 55 -8.02 5.08 -16.96
N ILE A 56 -7.68 4.30 -15.93
CA ILE A 56 -6.48 4.49 -15.13
C ILE A 56 -5.24 4.10 -15.93
N ARG A 57 -4.32 5.04 -16.05
CA ARG A 57 -3.12 4.97 -16.90
C ARG A 57 -1.85 4.63 -16.12
N GLY A 58 -1.81 4.99 -14.84
CA GLY A 58 -0.66 4.70 -14.00
C GLY A 58 -0.87 4.99 -12.53
N PHE A 59 0.00 4.42 -11.72
CA PHE A 59 0.03 4.52 -10.27
C PHE A 59 1.43 4.88 -9.79
N GLN A 60 1.51 5.65 -8.70
CA GLN A 60 2.73 5.87 -7.96
C GLN A 60 2.38 6.05 -6.48
N PHE A 61 3.16 5.46 -5.59
CA PHE A 61 2.94 5.55 -4.14
C PHE A 61 4.13 6.22 -3.47
N CYS A 62 3.86 7.06 -2.47
CA CYS A 62 4.89 7.62 -1.60
C CYS A 62 4.99 6.76 -0.35
N TYR A 63 6.20 6.33 -0.01
CA TYR A 63 6.50 5.61 1.21
C TYR A 63 7.35 6.52 2.11
N GLY A 64 6.77 6.97 3.23
CA GLY A 64 7.34 8.03 4.06
C GLY A 64 7.43 9.36 3.29
N PHE A 65 8.60 9.66 2.75
CA PHE A 65 8.87 10.86 1.94
C PHE A 65 9.40 10.54 0.54
N THR A 66 9.49 9.25 0.19
CA THR A 66 10.10 8.79 -1.05
C THR A 66 9.03 8.23 -1.98
N TRP A 67 8.93 8.82 -3.17
CA TRP A 67 8.06 8.30 -4.23
C TRP A 67 8.67 7.06 -4.88
N SER A 68 7.83 6.04 -5.11
CA SER A 68 8.19 4.86 -5.90
C SER A 68 8.41 5.22 -7.38
N SER A 69 8.94 4.29 -8.17
CA SER A 69 8.81 4.37 -9.62
C SER A 69 7.32 4.38 -10.03
N VAL A 70 7.01 5.05 -11.13
CA VAL A 70 5.66 5.03 -11.73
C VAL A 70 5.43 3.66 -12.36
N SER A 71 4.28 3.05 -12.08
CA SER A 71 3.80 1.86 -12.78
C SER A 71 2.73 2.26 -13.79
N GLY A 72 2.92 1.88 -15.06
CA GLY A 72 2.07 2.33 -16.18
C GLY A 72 2.65 3.57 -16.87
N THR A 73 1.81 4.55 -17.18
CA THR A 73 2.19 5.77 -17.92
C THR A 73 1.76 7.03 -17.18
N THR A 74 2.49 8.12 -17.35
CA THR A 74 2.16 9.45 -16.81
C THR A 74 1.27 10.28 -17.74
N SER A 75 0.61 9.64 -18.72
CA SER A 75 -0.28 10.32 -19.67
C SER A 75 -1.65 10.53 -19.04
N GLY A 76 -2.22 11.73 -19.20
CA GLY A 76 -3.56 12.08 -18.71
C GLY A 76 -3.52 13.09 -17.57
N GLN A 77 -4.64 13.23 -16.87
CA GLN A 77 -4.76 14.08 -15.70
C GLN A 77 -4.13 13.39 -14.50
N LEU A 78 -3.32 14.13 -13.73
CA LEU A 78 -2.74 13.65 -12.49
C LEU A 78 -3.71 13.94 -11.34
N GLN A 79 -4.11 12.90 -10.64
CA GLN A 79 -4.77 12.97 -9.35
C GLN A 79 -3.75 12.62 -8.27
N GLU A 80 -3.61 13.47 -7.26
CA GLU A 80 -2.72 13.25 -6.12
C GLU A 80 -3.51 13.37 -4.83
N ARG A 81 -3.24 12.45 -3.90
CA ARG A 81 -3.81 12.47 -2.56
C ARG A 81 -2.74 12.14 -1.54
N GLU A 82 -2.52 13.05 -0.61
CA GLU A 82 -1.75 12.81 0.60
C GLU A 82 -2.62 12.14 1.69
N LEU A 83 -1.98 11.34 2.53
CA LEU A 83 -2.56 10.71 3.71
C LEU A 83 -2.08 11.46 4.96
N SER A 84 -3.02 11.80 5.83
CA SER A 84 -2.77 12.49 7.09
C SER A 84 -1.91 11.66 8.05
N GLY A 85 -1.44 12.28 9.13
CA GLY A 85 -0.66 11.60 10.17
C GLY A 85 -1.44 10.45 10.79
N GLY A 86 -0.95 9.22 10.62
CA GLY A 86 -1.62 8.00 11.10
C GLY A 86 -2.71 7.46 10.17
N GLU A 87 -3.11 8.20 9.12
CA GLU A 87 -4.09 7.73 8.14
C GLU A 87 -3.50 6.58 7.31
N ALA A 88 -4.30 5.54 7.09
CA ALA A 88 -3.93 4.39 6.27
C ALA A 88 -5.03 4.06 5.27
N ILE A 89 -4.65 3.57 4.09
CA ILE A 89 -5.60 3.01 3.12
C ILE A 89 -6.03 1.64 3.66
N ILE A 90 -7.30 1.52 4.01
CA ILE A 90 -7.87 0.28 4.58
C ILE A 90 -8.83 -0.42 3.61
N GLN A 91 -9.23 0.25 2.54
CA GLN A 91 -10.13 -0.30 1.54
C GLN A 91 -9.82 0.27 0.16
N ILE A 92 -9.87 -0.59 -0.86
CA ILE A 92 -9.83 -0.19 -2.26
C ILE A 92 -11.07 -0.71 -2.94
N SER A 93 -11.76 0.15 -3.68
CA SER A 93 -12.90 -0.21 -4.52
C SER A 93 -12.75 0.45 -5.88
N GLY A 94 -13.56 0.05 -6.86
CA GLY A 94 -13.47 0.61 -8.21
C GLY A 94 -14.26 -0.19 -9.24
N MET A 95 -14.07 0.18 -10.50
CA MET A 95 -14.66 -0.50 -11.65
C MET A 95 -13.58 -0.88 -12.64
N TYR A 96 -13.75 -2.03 -13.28
CA TYR A 96 -12.87 -2.48 -14.36
C TYR A 96 -13.67 -3.23 -15.42
N SER A 97 -13.15 -3.21 -16.65
CA SER A 97 -13.55 -4.11 -17.73
C SER A 97 -12.26 -4.70 -18.31
N TYR A 98 -11.87 -4.28 -19.51
CA TYR A 98 -10.55 -4.65 -20.05
C TYR A 98 -9.40 -3.96 -19.31
N TYR A 99 -9.58 -2.70 -18.95
CA TYR A 99 -8.67 -1.89 -18.12
C TYR A 99 -9.35 -1.48 -16.81
N VAL A 100 -8.57 -1.03 -15.82
CA VAL A 100 -9.09 -0.41 -14.60
C VAL A 100 -9.67 0.96 -14.96
N GLN A 101 -10.98 1.14 -14.79
CA GLN A 101 -11.70 2.36 -15.20
C GLN A 101 -11.75 3.40 -14.10
N SER A 102 -11.91 2.96 -12.85
CA SER A 102 -11.92 3.84 -11.67
C SER A 102 -11.34 3.14 -10.46
N VAL A 103 -10.81 3.93 -9.54
CA VAL A 103 -10.28 3.48 -8.25
C VAL A 103 -10.68 4.47 -7.17
N VAL A 104 -11.09 3.96 -6.02
CA VAL A 104 -11.45 4.74 -4.83
C VAL A 104 -10.69 4.17 -3.65
N PHE A 105 -9.90 5.03 -3.01
CA PHE A 105 -9.15 4.72 -1.79
C PHE A 105 -9.95 5.15 -0.57
N GLY A 106 -10.39 4.17 0.22
CA GLY A 106 -10.98 4.36 1.54
C GLY A 106 -9.91 4.30 2.60
N SER A 107 -9.90 5.28 3.50
CA SER A 107 -8.91 5.42 4.56
C SER A 107 -9.56 5.71 5.92
N SER A 108 -8.81 5.43 6.97
CA SER A 108 -9.14 5.75 8.37
C SER A 108 -7.92 6.30 9.09
#